data_AF-A0A088F2A6-F1
#
_entry.id   AF-A0A088F2A6-F1
#
_cell.length_a   1.000
_cell.length_b   1.000
_cell.length_c   1.000
_cell.angle_alpha   90.00
_cell.angle_beta   90.00
_cell.angle_gamma   90.00
#
_symmetry.space_group_name_H-M   'P 1'
#
loop_
_entity.id
_entity.type
_entity.pdbx_description
1 polymer ?
#
loop_
_entity_poly.entity_id
_entity_poly.type
_entity_poly.pdbx_seq_one_letter_code
_entity_poly.pdbx_strand_id
1 'polypeptide(L)'
;MKFKTDEVELIINILENLRKHFNITKSEIDKKSKLNAGQYGRMILRNQKIDIESLKDICKNVYNLTIKETLNLENEFPNEDKLPTDIQILIKGRTKVREQVKRNFPSHLFIIIDKTIQVGDIIHNDILKSYLPDDLKSKAIELDKTSIKNFVVNINEGKKGTKKQFKLVTSIPENILSKAQGSVDALWLNEFIEDLKKV
;
A
#
# COMPACT_ATOMS: atom_id res chain seq x y z
N MET A 1 25.65 38.40 -2.89
CA MET A 1 24.48 38.36 -3.80
C MET A 1 23.23 38.59 -2.94
N LYS A 2 22.54 39.73 -3.08
CA LYS A 2 21.28 40.00 -2.36
C LYS A 2 20.16 39.42 -3.20
N PHE A 3 19.51 38.36 -2.73
CA PHE A 3 18.32 37.81 -3.37
C PHE A 3 17.15 38.77 -3.15
N LYS A 4 16.33 39.00 -4.19
CA LYS A 4 15.10 39.78 -4.04
C LYS A 4 14.06 38.91 -3.32
N THR A 5 13.17 39.51 -2.54
CA THR A 5 12.11 38.81 -1.78
C THR A 5 11.33 37.82 -2.65
N ASP A 6 11.13 38.15 -3.93
CA ASP A 6 10.41 37.34 -4.90
C ASP A 6 11.12 36.02 -5.26
N GLU A 7 12.46 36.01 -5.27
CA GLU A 7 13.25 34.79 -5.58
C GLU A 7 13.17 33.79 -4.42
N VAL A 8 13.13 34.29 -3.19
CA VAL A 8 12.97 33.45 -1.99
C VAL A 8 11.61 32.77 -1.99
N GLU A 9 10.53 33.51 -2.31
CA GLU A 9 9.20 32.93 -2.44
C GLU A 9 9.11 31.89 -3.56
N LEU A 10 9.76 32.17 -4.70
CA LEU A 10 9.81 31.23 -5.81
C LEU A 10 10.49 29.91 -5.42
N ILE A 11 11.64 29.98 -4.73
CA ILE A 11 12.34 28.79 -4.23
C ILE A 11 11.44 27.98 -3.29
N ILE A 12 10.77 28.65 -2.35
CA ILE A 12 9.86 27.99 -1.39
C ILE A 12 8.76 27.21 -2.14
N ASN A 13 8.18 27.81 -3.18
CA ASN A 13 7.16 27.15 -4.00
C ASN A 13 7.73 25.94 -4.76
N ILE A 14 8.92 26.07 -5.35
CA ILE A 14 9.59 24.97 -6.06
C ILE A 14 9.91 23.82 -5.11
N LEU A 15 10.43 24.11 -3.91
CA LEU A 15 10.70 23.12 -2.88
C LEU A 15 9.44 22.37 -2.43
N GLU A 16 8.31 23.05 -2.33
CA GLU A 16 7.04 22.41 -1.99
C GLU A 16 6.52 21.51 -3.11
N ASN A 17 6.72 21.92 -4.37
CA ASN A 17 6.38 21.10 -5.53
C ASN A 17 7.25 19.84 -5.60
N LEU A 18 8.57 19.97 -5.41
CA LEU A 18 9.49 18.84 -5.31
C LEU A 18 9.12 17.90 -4.16
N ARG A 19 8.81 18.46 -2.99
CA ARG A 19 8.40 17.67 -1.82
C ARG A 19 7.16 16.84 -2.12
N LYS A 20 6.15 17.44 -2.76
CA LYS A 20 4.92 16.75 -3.17
C LYS A 20 5.20 15.69 -4.23
N HIS A 21 6.01 16.00 -5.23
CA HIS A 21 6.37 15.09 -6.32
C HIS A 21 7.04 13.81 -5.80
N PHE A 22 8.05 13.95 -4.93
CA PHE A 22 8.76 12.81 -4.33
C PHE A 22 8.07 12.23 -3.08
N ASN A 23 6.87 12.72 -2.73
CA ASN A 23 6.12 12.31 -1.55
C ASN A 23 6.95 12.31 -0.25
N ILE A 24 7.73 13.36 -0.02
CA ILE A 24 8.56 13.53 1.19
C ILE A 24 7.75 14.28 2.25
N THR A 25 7.81 13.86 3.52
CA THR A 25 7.07 14.57 4.58
C THR A 25 7.84 15.80 5.04
N LYS A 26 7.13 16.81 5.58
CA LYS A 26 7.74 18.05 6.08
C LYS A 26 8.78 17.78 7.19
N SER A 27 8.48 16.83 8.09
CA SER A 27 9.38 16.40 9.17
C SER A 27 10.68 15.77 8.64
N GLU A 28 10.61 15.09 7.50
CA GLU A 28 11.80 14.52 6.87
C GLU A 28 12.69 15.57 6.25
N ILE A 29 12.10 16.60 5.63
CA ILE A 29 12.86 17.75 5.16
C ILE A 29 13.58 18.41 6.34
N ASP A 30 12.88 18.62 7.48
CA ASP A 30 13.49 19.18 8.68
C ASP A 30 14.69 18.33 9.14
N LYS A 31 14.49 17.01 9.27
CA LYS A 31 15.53 16.08 9.73
C LYS A 31 16.74 16.03 8.79
N LYS A 32 16.50 16.00 7.48
CA LYS A 32 17.54 15.85 6.46
C LYS A 32 18.32 17.13 6.21
N SER A 33 17.66 18.26 6.39
CA SER A 33 18.25 19.59 6.22
C SER A 33 18.72 20.19 7.55
N LYS A 34 18.72 19.40 8.64
CA LYS A 34 19.12 19.82 10.00
C LYS A 34 18.38 21.05 10.53
N LEU A 35 17.12 21.21 10.12
CA LEU A 35 16.27 22.29 10.61
C LEU A 35 15.62 21.91 11.94
N ASN A 36 15.15 22.92 12.67
CA ASN A 36 14.34 22.69 13.85
C ASN A 36 13.01 22.04 13.49
N ALA A 37 12.45 21.24 14.40
CA ALA A 37 11.18 20.56 14.16
C ALA A 37 10.06 21.54 13.74
N GLY A 38 9.43 21.24 12.60
CA GLY A 38 8.35 22.02 12.01
C GLY A 38 8.79 23.33 11.33
N GLN A 39 10.09 23.61 11.23
CA GLN A 39 10.60 24.84 10.63
C GLN A 39 10.26 24.92 9.14
N TYR A 40 10.44 23.84 8.39
CA TYR A 40 10.01 23.75 7.00
C TYR A 40 8.50 23.98 6.86
N GLY A 41 7.70 23.40 7.75
CA GLY A 41 6.25 23.61 7.76
C GLY A 41 5.85 25.08 7.96
N ARG A 42 6.50 25.78 8.89
CA ARG A 42 6.27 27.22 9.14
C ARG A 42 6.75 28.10 7.99
N MET A 43 7.85 27.71 7.32
CA MET A 43 8.33 28.37 6.11
C MET A 43 7.28 28.31 4.98
N ILE A 44 6.74 27.12 4.70
CA ILE A 44 5.70 26.93 3.66
C ILE A 44 4.45 27.75 3.94
N LEU A 45 4.04 27.84 5.21
CA LEU A 45 2.89 28.63 5.64
C LEU A 45 3.16 30.13 5.71
N ARG A 46 4.39 30.58 5.37
CA ARG A 46 4.83 31.98 5.47
C ARG A 46 4.75 32.57 6.88
N ASN A 47 4.65 31.72 7.90
CA ASN A 47 4.56 32.11 9.31
C ASN A 47 5.93 32.40 9.93
N GLN A 48 7.01 32.06 9.24
CA GLN A 48 8.38 32.30 9.67
C GLN A 48 9.25 32.65 8.46
N LYS A 49 10.03 33.74 8.56
CA LYS A 49 11.08 34.03 7.59
C LYS A 49 12.18 32.99 7.73
N ILE A 50 12.52 32.33 6.64
CA ILE A 50 13.65 31.42 6.58
C ILE A 50 14.89 32.18 6.12
N ASP A 51 16.04 31.84 6.69
CA ASP A 51 17.32 32.35 6.23
C ASP A 51 17.78 31.59 4.97
N ILE A 52 18.70 32.21 4.24
CA ILE A 52 19.21 31.66 2.97
C ILE A 52 20.02 30.38 3.18
N GLU A 53 20.65 30.22 4.34
CA GLU A 53 21.49 29.06 4.65
C GLU A 53 20.62 27.81 4.82
N SER A 54 19.53 27.93 5.56
CA SER A 54 18.50 26.90 5.67
C SER A 54 17.91 26.50 4.31
N LEU A 55 17.67 27.45 3.39
CA LEU A 55 17.21 27.14 2.03
C LEU A 55 18.26 26.38 1.22
N LYS A 56 19.53 26.79 1.31
CA LYS A 56 20.64 26.09 0.67
C LYS A 56 20.77 24.66 1.18
N ASP A 57 20.60 24.47 2.48
CA ASP A 57 20.66 23.15 3.11
C ASP A 57 19.53 22.24 2.63
N ILE A 58 18.32 22.77 2.45
CA ILE A 58 17.22 21.98 1.87
C ILE A 58 17.53 21.58 0.42
N CYS A 59 17.88 22.55 -0.44
CA CYS A 59 18.19 22.30 -1.84
C CYS A 59 19.29 21.24 -1.99
N LYS A 60 20.36 21.37 -1.21
CA LYS A 60 21.53 20.48 -1.28
C LYS A 60 21.28 19.12 -0.66
N ASN A 61 20.79 19.08 0.58
CA ASN A 61 20.76 17.83 1.36
C ASN A 61 19.55 16.95 1.01
N VAL A 62 18.49 17.52 0.41
CA VAL A 62 17.30 16.75 0.01
C VAL A 62 17.29 16.48 -1.50
N TYR A 63 17.64 17.46 -2.32
CA TYR A 63 17.49 17.36 -3.77
C TYR A 63 18.81 17.31 -4.54
N ASN A 64 19.95 17.46 -3.84
CA ASN A 64 21.28 17.55 -4.46
C ASN A 64 21.37 18.70 -5.49
N LEU A 65 20.73 19.82 -5.19
CA LEU A 65 20.68 21.02 -6.05
C LEU A 65 21.29 22.23 -5.35
N THR A 66 21.80 23.15 -6.14
CA THR A 66 22.10 24.52 -5.72
C THR A 66 20.85 25.41 -5.83
N ILE A 67 20.89 26.58 -5.18
CA ILE A 67 19.81 27.59 -5.30
C ILE A 67 19.59 28.02 -6.75
N LYS A 68 20.68 28.18 -7.52
CA LYS A 68 20.61 28.58 -8.93
C LYS A 68 19.95 27.48 -9.79
N GLU A 69 20.31 26.23 -9.57
CA GLU A 69 19.69 25.10 -10.26
C GLU A 69 18.21 24.96 -9.87
N THR A 70 17.88 25.16 -8.60
CA THR A 70 16.50 25.11 -8.11
C THR A 70 15.63 26.17 -8.80
N LEU A 71 16.13 27.39 -8.96
CA LEU A 71 15.43 28.48 -9.65
C LEU A 71 15.27 28.24 -11.16
N ASN A 72 16.15 27.42 -11.75
CA ASN A 72 16.16 27.10 -13.18
C ASN A 72 15.47 25.75 -13.49
N LEU A 73 14.74 25.16 -12.53
CA LEU A 73 13.87 24.02 -12.81
C LEU A 73 12.67 24.54 -13.62
N GLU A 74 12.79 24.56 -14.95
CA GLU A 74 11.75 24.97 -15.90
C GLU A 74 10.59 23.95 -15.96
N ASN A 75 9.98 23.65 -14.80
CA ASN A 75 8.99 22.58 -14.60
C ASN A 75 9.51 21.16 -14.78
N GLU A 76 10.82 20.97 -14.87
CA GLU A 76 11.45 19.66 -14.83
C GLU A 76 11.77 19.24 -13.39
N PHE A 77 11.55 17.98 -13.06
CA PHE A 77 11.95 17.40 -11.77
C PHE A 77 13.30 16.69 -11.93
N PRO A 78 14.18 16.74 -10.91
CA PRO A 78 15.43 15.99 -10.96
C PRO A 78 15.13 14.49 -11.03
N ASN A 79 15.89 13.74 -11.82
CA ASN A 79 15.77 12.28 -11.83
C ASN A 79 16.02 11.70 -10.44
N GLU A 80 15.25 10.68 -10.06
CA GLU A 80 15.39 10.01 -8.75
C GLU A 80 16.82 9.54 -8.47
N ASP A 81 17.52 9.03 -9.50
CA ASP A 81 18.90 8.55 -9.38
C ASP A 81 19.92 9.67 -9.08
N LYS A 82 19.54 10.93 -9.27
CA LYS A 82 20.38 12.11 -8.97
C LYS A 82 20.16 12.65 -7.56
N LEU A 83 19.15 12.17 -6.84
CA LEU A 83 18.88 12.55 -5.46
C LEU A 83 19.93 11.95 -4.51
N PRO A 84 20.12 12.52 -3.30
CA PRO A 84 20.95 11.91 -2.28
C PRO A 84 20.52 10.46 -1.95
N THR A 85 21.47 9.56 -1.71
CA THR A 85 21.22 8.12 -1.54
C THR A 85 20.17 7.80 -0.47
N ASP A 86 20.20 8.53 0.63
CA ASP A 86 19.27 8.39 1.74
C ASP A 86 17.84 8.84 1.39
N ILE A 87 17.70 9.82 0.50
CA ILE A 87 16.44 10.24 -0.09
C ILE A 87 15.97 9.22 -1.13
N GLN A 88 16.86 8.67 -1.95
CA GLN A 88 16.52 7.57 -2.88
C GLN A 88 15.97 6.36 -2.14
N ILE A 89 16.59 5.95 -1.03
CA ILE A 89 16.11 4.83 -0.20
C ILE A 89 14.73 5.17 0.39
N LEU A 90 14.55 6.39 0.88
CA LEU A 90 13.29 6.86 1.45
C LEU A 90 12.15 6.87 0.42
N ILE A 91 12.42 7.32 -0.81
CA ILE A 91 11.43 7.35 -1.89
C ILE A 91 11.19 5.94 -2.43
N LYS A 92 12.22 5.11 -2.68
CA LYS A 92 12.06 3.70 -3.10
C LYS A 92 11.26 2.88 -2.08
N GLY A 93 11.42 3.18 -0.79
CA GLY A 93 10.60 2.62 0.29
C GLY A 93 9.13 3.04 0.26
N ARG A 94 8.78 4.06 -0.54
CA ARG A 94 7.43 4.66 -0.70
C ARG A 94 6.82 4.47 -2.08
N THR A 95 7.62 4.24 -3.11
CA THR A 95 7.14 3.77 -4.44
C THR A 95 6.62 2.34 -4.33
N LYS A 96 7.09 1.59 -3.33
CA LYS A 96 6.21 0.65 -2.63
C LYS A 96 5.16 1.45 -1.87
N VAL A 97 4.26 2.08 -2.62
CA VAL A 97 2.95 2.41 -2.10
C VAL A 97 2.57 1.12 -1.40
N ARG A 98 2.27 1.20 -0.11
CA ARG A 98 1.33 0.24 0.44
C ARG A 98 0.14 0.36 -0.50
N GLU A 99 0.12 -0.44 -1.56
CA GLU A 99 -1.11 -1.09 -1.92
C GLU A 99 -1.65 -1.45 -0.55
N GLN A 100 -2.76 -0.83 -0.18
CA GLN A 100 -3.68 -1.57 0.62
C GLN A 100 -3.86 -2.82 -0.23
N VAL A 101 -3.02 -3.82 0.04
CA VAL A 101 -3.15 -5.16 -0.46
C VAL A 101 -4.52 -5.45 0.07
N LYS A 102 -5.52 -5.29 -0.79
CA LYS A 102 -6.89 -5.63 -0.46
C LYS A 102 -6.77 -7.12 -0.32
N ARG A 103 -6.51 -7.53 0.91
CA ARG A 103 -6.55 -8.89 1.39
C ARG A 103 -8.00 -9.30 1.24
N ASN A 104 -8.37 -9.61 0.01
CA ASN A 104 -9.73 -9.88 -0.40
C ASN A 104 -10.00 -11.32 0.00
N PHE A 105 -10.21 -11.47 1.31
CA PHE A 105 -10.42 -12.75 1.96
C PHE A 105 -11.54 -13.57 1.29
N PRO A 106 -12.70 -12.98 0.92
CA PRO A 106 -13.70 -13.69 0.12
C PRO A 106 -13.17 -14.21 -1.22
N SER A 107 -12.36 -13.42 -1.94
CA SER A 107 -11.74 -13.87 -3.19
C SER A 107 -10.74 -15.00 -2.98
N HIS A 108 -9.92 -14.95 -1.92
CA HIS A 108 -8.99 -16.02 -1.61
C HIS A 108 -9.74 -17.32 -1.27
N LEU A 109 -10.83 -17.22 -0.51
CA LEU A 109 -11.71 -18.35 -0.23
C LEU A 109 -12.35 -18.95 -1.49
N PHE A 110 -12.77 -18.14 -2.47
CA PHE A 110 -13.26 -18.67 -3.76
C PHE A 110 -12.21 -19.56 -4.43
N ILE A 111 -10.95 -19.12 -4.45
CA ILE A 111 -9.85 -19.85 -5.08
C ILE A 111 -9.56 -21.15 -4.31
N ILE A 112 -9.52 -21.11 -2.97
CA ILE A 112 -9.31 -22.31 -2.15
C ILE A 112 -10.43 -23.32 -2.40
N ILE A 113 -11.70 -22.90 -2.34
CA ILE A 113 -12.86 -23.78 -2.52
C ILE A 113 -12.82 -24.43 -3.90
N ASP A 114 -12.60 -23.66 -4.96
CA ASP A 114 -12.51 -24.17 -6.34
C ASP A 114 -11.43 -25.24 -6.52
N LYS A 115 -10.27 -25.06 -5.89
CA LYS A 115 -9.13 -25.97 -6.05
C LYS A 115 -9.14 -27.19 -5.12
N THR A 116 -9.89 -27.15 -4.03
CA THR A 116 -9.78 -28.16 -2.95
C THR A 116 -11.09 -28.88 -2.63
N ILE A 117 -12.23 -28.42 -3.12
CA ILE A 117 -13.55 -28.95 -2.74
C ILE A 117 -14.37 -29.26 -4.00
N GLN A 118 -14.90 -30.48 -4.09
CA GLN A 118 -15.76 -30.87 -5.20
C GLN A 118 -17.21 -30.45 -4.96
N VAL A 119 -17.95 -30.21 -6.04
CA VAL A 119 -19.39 -29.96 -5.96
C VAL A 119 -20.06 -31.18 -5.35
N GLY A 120 -20.85 -30.97 -4.30
CA GLY A 120 -21.44 -32.06 -3.52
C GLY A 120 -20.81 -32.24 -2.14
N ASP A 121 -19.60 -31.73 -1.92
CA ASP A 121 -18.86 -31.97 -0.67
C ASP A 121 -19.20 -30.94 0.42
N ILE A 122 -19.02 -31.38 1.67
CA ILE A 122 -19.11 -30.53 2.84
C ILE A 122 -17.82 -29.71 2.96
N ILE A 123 -17.98 -28.41 3.10
CA ILE A 123 -16.88 -27.49 3.32
C ILE A 123 -16.48 -27.53 4.80
N HIS A 124 -15.32 -28.11 5.06
CA HIS A 124 -14.72 -28.13 6.38
C HIS A 124 -13.83 -26.90 6.59
N ASN A 125 -14.07 -26.15 7.67
CA ASN A 125 -13.28 -24.96 7.98
C ASN A 125 -11.79 -25.28 8.16
N ASP A 126 -11.43 -26.48 8.61
CA ASP A 126 -10.04 -26.88 8.80
C ASP A 126 -9.28 -26.98 7.47
N ILE A 127 -9.96 -27.46 6.41
CA ILE A 127 -9.41 -27.49 5.04
C ILE A 127 -9.20 -26.06 4.53
N LEU A 128 -10.17 -25.16 4.74
CA LEU A 128 -10.00 -23.77 4.33
C LEU A 128 -8.82 -23.13 5.07
N LYS A 129 -8.73 -23.34 6.39
CA LYS A 129 -7.70 -22.78 7.25
C LYS A 129 -6.30 -23.30 6.97
N SER A 130 -6.12 -24.54 6.51
CA SER A 130 -4.80 -25.04 6.15
C SER A 130 -4.14 -24.22 5.04
N TYR A 131 -4.95 -23.58 4.18
CA TYR A 131 -4.52 -22.75 3.06
C TYR A 131 -4.67 -21.24 3.28
N LEU A 132 -5.02 -20.84 4.52
CA LEU A 132 -5.05 -19.44 4.89
C LEU A 132 -3.68 -19.00 5.43
N PRO A 133 -3.30 -17.73 5.23
CA PRO A 133 -2.17 -17.13 5.92
C PRO A 133 -2.33 -17.22 7.45
N ASP A 134 -1.21 -17.30 8.17
CA ASP A 134 -1.20 -17.55 9.62
C ASP A 134 -2.03 -16.52 10.43
N ASP A 135 -2.05 -15.27 10.01
CA ASP A 135 -2.81 -14.19 10.66
C ASP A 135 -4.34 -14.32 10.47
N LEU A 136 -4.79 -15.21 9.59
CA LEU A 136 -6.19 -15.50 9.33
C LEU A 136 -6.65 -16.87 9.83
N LYS A 137 -5.74 -17.81 10.12
CA LYS A 137 -6.11 -19.18 10.58
C LYS A 137 -6.97 -19.18 11.86
N SER A 138 -6.76 -18.20 12.73
CA SER A 138 -7.53 -18.05 13.98
C SER A 138 -8.93 -17.48 13.78
N LYS A 139 -9.22 -16.86 12.63
CA LYS A 139 -10.52 -16.22 12.38
C LYS A 139 -11.61 -17.25 12.11
N ALA A 140 -12.85 -16.89 12.48
CA ALA A 140 -14.03 -17.65 12.11
C ALA A 140 -14.35 -17.40 10.62
N ILE A 141 -14.63 -18.48 9.89
CA ILE A 141 -15.05 -18.41 8.48
C ILE A 141 -16.57 -18.54 8.45
N GLU A 142 -17.24 -17.44 8.10
CA GLU A 142 -18.71 -17.35 8.00
C GLU A 142 -19.13 -17.25 6.53
N LEU A 143 -19.23 -18.40 5.84
CA LEU A 143 -19.48 -18.43 4.39
C LEU A 143 -20.82 -17.78 4.00
N ASP A 144 -21.83 -17.88 4.86
CA ASP A 144 -23.16 -17.29 4.68
C ASP A 144 -23.19 -15.76 4.71
N LYS A 145 -22.15 -15.13 5.28
CA LYS A 145 -22.02 -13.66 5.31
C LYS A 145 -21.14 -13.10 4.19
N THR A 146 -20.65 -13.96 3.30
CA THR A 146 -19.80 -13.56 2.17
C THR A 146 -20.51 -13.75 0.83
N SER A 147 -19.87 -13.33 -0.26
CA SER A 147 -20.32 -13.61 -1.63
C SER A 147 -20.36 -15.11 -1.96
N ILE A 148 -19.69 -15.96 -1.18
CA ILE A 148 -19.66 -17.42 -1.37
C ILE A 148 -21.03 -18.04 -1.07
N LYS A 149 -21.89 -17.37 -0.29
CA LYS A 149 -23.24 -17.85 0.06
C LYS A 149 -24.09 -18.26 -1.15
N ASN A 150 -23.82 -17.71 -2.33
CA ASN A 150 -24.55 -18.02 -3.55
C ASN A 150 -24.18 -19.40 -4.15
N PHE A 151 -23.11 -20.03 -3.66
CA PHE A 151 -22.57 -21.29 -4.17
C PHE A 151 -22.67 -22.42 -3.14
N VAL A 152 -23.10 -22.11 -1.92
CA VAL A 152 -23.12 -23.05 -0.79
C VAL A 152 -24.50 -23.08 -0.15
N VAL A 153 -24.87 -24.24 0.40
CA VAL A 153 -26.10 -24.41 1.19
C VAL A 153 -25.74 -24.81 2.61
N ASN A 154 -26.42 -24.21 3.58
CA ASN A 154 -26.31 -24.62 4.98
C ASN A 154 -27.09 -25.92 5.21
N ILE A 155 -26.39 -27.03 5.43
CA ILE A 155 -27.02 -28.35 5.58
C ILE A 155 -27.66 -28.56 6.97
N ASN A 156 -27.43 -27.64 7.91
CA ASN A 156 -28.04 -27.64 9.25
C ASN A 156 -28.98 -26.44 9.44
N GLU A 157 -29.51 -25.89 8.36
CA GLU A 157 -30.50 -24.82 8.43
C GLU A 157 -31.71 -25.24 9.30
N GLY A 158 -32.10 -24.39 10.24
CA GLY A 158 -33.19 -24.67 11.19
C GLY A 158 -32.85 -25.54 12.41
N LYS A 159 -31.66 -26.15 12.49
CA LYS A 159 -31.24 -26.96 13.66
C LYS A 159 -30.59 -26.10 14.74
N LYS A 160 -31.36 -25.75 15.78
CA LYS A 160 -30.85 -25.01 16.96
C LYS A 160 -29.70 -25.76 17.65
N GLY A 161 -28.62 -25.05 17.98
CA GLY A 161 -27.49 -25.57 18.77
C GLY A 161 -26.41 -26.32 17.99
N THR A 162 -26.57 -26.55 16.68
CA THR A 162 -25.53 -27.17 15.84
C THR A 162 -24.65 -26.13 15.17
N LYS A 163 -23.34 -26.39 15.05
CA LYS A 163 -22.44 -25.55 14.25
C LYS A 163 -22.92 -25.56 12.79
N LYS A 164 -22.97 -24.37 12.16
CA LYS A 164 -23.31 -24.25 10.74
C LYS A 164 -22.31 -25.06 9.90
N GLN A 165 -22.84 -25.87 9.01
CA GLN A 165 -22.06 -26.65 8.05
C GLN A 165 -22.56 -26.30 6.66
N PHE A 166 -21.63 -26.12 5.74
CA PHE A 166 -21.93 -25.69 4.37
C PHE A 166 -21.55 -26.80 3.40
N LYS A 167 -22.36 -26.98 2.36
CA LYS A 167 -22.07 -27.89 1.24
C LYS A 167 -21.98 -27.07 -0.04
N LEU A 168 -20.96 -27.34 -0.86
CA LEU A 168 -20.82 -26.71 -2.17
C LEU A 168 -21.89 -27.31 -3.10
N VAL A 169 -22.78 -26.47 -3.64
CA VAL A 169 -23.90 -26.93 -4.48
C VAL A 169 -23.71 -26.67 -5.95
N THR A 170 -22.82 -25.75 -6.32
CA THR A 170 -22.49 -25.46 -7.71
C THR A 170 -21.04 -25.04 -7.83
N SER A 171 -20.43 -25.31 -8.99
CA SER A 171 -19.07 -24.87 -9.30
C SER A 171 -19.01 -23.35 -9.36
N ILE A 172 -17.89 -22.77 -8.94
CA ILE A 172 -17.68 -21.33 -9.03
C ILE A 172 -17.36 -20.98 -10.50
N PRO A 173 -18.13 -20.09 -11.15
CA PRO A 173 -17.89 -19.71 -12.54
C PRO A 173 -16.50 -19.09 -12.78
N GLU A 174 -15.88 -19.40 -13.92
CA GLU A 174 -14.53 -18.92 -14.28
C GLU A 174 -14.41 -17.39 -14.25
N ASN A 175 -15.44 -16.66 -14.65
CA ASN A 175 -15.43 -15.19 -14.62
C ASN A 175 -15.32 -14.63 -13.19
N ILE A 176 -15.81 -15.34 -12.18
CA ILE A 176 -15.65 -15.00 -10.76
C ILE A 176 -14.25 -15.39 -10.29
N LEU A 177 -13.74 -16.55 -10.71
CA LEU A 177 -12.38 -17.00 -10.38
C LEU A 177 -11.31 -16.07 -10.94
N SER A 178 -11.43 -15.64 -12.20
CA SER A 178 -10.48 -14.69 -12.82
C SER A 178 -10.48 -13.34 -12.10
N LYS A 179 -11.67 -12.85 -11.69
CA LYS A 179 -11.78 -11.64 -10.86
C LYS A 179 -11.19 -11.84 -9.47
N ALA A 180 -11.41 -13.01 -8.89
CA ALA A 180 -10.86 -13.36 -7.58
C ALA A 180 -9.33 -13.36 -7.63
N GLN A 181 -8.73 -14.08 -8.58
CA GLN A 181 -7.28 -14.14 -8.80
C GLN A 181 -6.66 -12.75 -9.00
N GLY A 182 -7.28 -11.89 -9.82
CA GLY A 182 -6.79 -10.52 -10.03
C GLY A 182 -6.97 -9.56 -8.84
N SER A 183 -7.68 -10.00 -7.79
CA SER A 183 -7.98 -9.17 -6.61
C SER A 183 -7.34 -9.66 -5.30
N VAL A 184 -6.72 -10.84 -5.34
CA VAL A 184 -6.05 -11.47 -4.19
C VAL A 184 -4.58 -11.05 -4.18
N ASP A 185 -4.02 -10.97 -2.97
CA ASP A 185 -2.60 -10.72 -2.80
C ASP A 185 -1.74 -11.79 -3.49
N ALA A 186 -0.73 -11.36 -4.25
CA ALA A 186 0.13 -12.27 -5.00
C ALA A 186 0.92 -13.22 -4.08
N LEU A 187 1.31 -12.80 -2.87
CA LEU A 187 2.01 -13.68 -1.94
C LEU A 187 1.07 -14.78 -1.44
N TRP A 188 -0.16 -14.43 -1.05
CA TRP A 188 -1.16 -15.43 -0.64
C TRP A 188 -1.45 -16.46 -1.72
N LEU A 189 -1.55 -16.01 -2.98
CA LEU A 189 -1.79 -16.91 -4.09
C LEU A 189 -0.60 -17.83 -4.34
N ASN A 190 0.62 -17.29 -4.29
CA ASN A 190 1.85 -18.08 -4.48
C ASN A 190 2.05 -19.11 -3.35
N GLU A 191 1.90 -18.69 -2.09
CA GLU A 191 1.98 -19.57 -0.93
C GLU A 191 0.94 -20.69 -1.02
N PHE A 192 -0.30 -20.36 -1.38
CA PHE A 192 -1.35 -21.36 -1.60
C PHE A 192 -1.00 -22.36 -2.70
N ILE A 193 -0.50 -21.88 -3.85
CA ILE A 193 -0.08 -22.75 -4.96
C ILE A 193 1.09 -23.64 -4.54
N GLU A 194 2.02 -23.15 -3.73
CA GLU A 194 3.10 -23.97 -3.17
C GLU A 194 2.58 -25.02 -2.20
N ASP A 195 1.61 -24.68 -1.35
CA ASP A 195 1.03 -25.62 -0.40
C ASP A 195 0.20 -26.70 -1.10
N LEU A 196 -0.51 -26.38 -2.18
CA LEU A 196 -1.19 -27.37 -3.02
C LEU A 196 -0.23 -28.41 -3.63
N LYS A 197 1.06 -28.06 -3.84
CA LYS A 197 2.06 -29.00 -4.39
C LYS A 197 2.65 -29.92 -3.32
N LYS A 198 2.47 -29.61 -2.04
CA LYS A 198 3.00 -30.39 -0.90
C LYS A 198 2.02 -31.46 -0.42
N VAL A 199 0.78 -31.41 -0.88
CA VAL A 199 -0.32 -32.35 -0.57
C VAL A 199 -0.42 -33.38 -1.69
#